data_AF-A0A954I7G5-F1
#
_entry.id   AF-A0A954I7G5-F1
#
_cell.length_a   1.000
_cell.length_b   1.000
_cell.length_c   1.000
_cell.angle_alpha   90.00
_cell.angle_beta   90.00
_cell.angle_gamma   90.00
#
_symmetry.space_group_name_H-M   'P 1'
#
loop_
_entity.id
_entity.type
_entity.pdbx_description
1 polymer ?
#
loop_
_entity_poly.entity_id
_entity_poly.type
_entity_poly.pdbx_seq_one_letter_code
_entity_poly.pdbx_strand_id
1 'polypeptide(L)' 'EFGIHWLRRFKPPEMTDWDAFRTSLHWPLRPSRARGDLFQEDARLAAGLSPDFIQELRDWEEPVEE' A
#
# COMPACT_ATOMS: atom_id res chain seq x y z
N GLU A 1 12.16 12.42 0.11
CA GLU A 1 11.10 11.92 1.00
C GLU A 1 10.22 10.91 0.26
N PHE A 2 9.69 9.89 0.95
CA PHE A 2 8.87 8.84 0.34
C PHE A 2 7.39 9.23 0.26
N GLY A 3 6.65 8.63 -0.68
CA GLY A 3 5.23 8.91 -0.90
C GLY A 3 4.33 8.65 0.32
N ILE A 4 4.73 7.75 1.23
CA ILE A 4 3.99 7.46 2.47
C ILE A 4 3.82 8.69 3.37
N HIS A 5 4.76 9.64 3.31
CA HIS A 5 4.65 10.91 4.04
C HIS A 5 3.41 11.70 3.62
N TRP A 6 3.20 11.82 2.31
CA TRP A 6 2.06 12.55 1.75
C TRP A 6 0.75 11.80 1.92
N LEU A 7 0.76 10.47 1.81
CA LEU A 7 -0.42 9.65 2.10
C LEU A 7 -0.91 9.91 3.53
N ARG A 8 0.00 9.89 4.52
CA ARG A 8 -0.34 10.16 5.93
C ARG A 8 -0.82 11.60 6.17
N ARG A 9 -0.33 12.55 5.39
CA ARG A 9 -0.74 13.96 5.49
C ARG A 9 -2.15 14.22 4.97
N PHE A 10 -2.57 13.49 3.93
CA PHE A 10 -3.83 13.73 3.24
C PHE A 10 -4.92 12.69 3.52
N LYS A 11 -4.58 11.54 4.12
CA LYS A 11 -5.57 10.53 4.47
C LYS A 11 -6.51 11.04 5.59
N PRO A 12 -7.76 10.55 5.63
CA PRO A 12 -8.62 10.73 6.79
C PRO A 12 -7.98 10.12 8.06
N PRO A 13 -8.10 10.78 9.24
CA PRO A 13 -7.46 10.31 10.46
C PRO A 13 -7.99 8.94 10.94
N GLU A 14 -9.19 8.55 10.54
CA GLU A 14 -9.81 7.27 10.87
C GLU A 14 -9.33 6.11 9.97
N MET A 15 -8.64 6.42 8.88
CA MET A 15 -8.18 5.40 7.92
C MET A 15 -6.77 4.90 8.24
N THR A 16 -6.58 3.59 8.09
CA THR A 16 -5.24 2.99 8.09
C THR A 16 -4.45 3.45 6.86
N ASP A 17 -3.12 3.33 6.90
CA ASP A 17 -2.30 3.63 5.72
C ASP A 17 -2.69 2.73 4.54
N TRP A 18 -3.05 1.48 4.82
CA TRP A 18 -3.49 0.51 3.81
C TRP A 18 -4.83 0.90 3.17
N ASP A 19 -5.82 1.24 3.98
CA ASP A 19 -7.14 1.65 3.46
C ASP A 19 -7.05 2.92 2.62
N ALA A 20 -6.27 3.90 3.07
CA ALA A 20 -6.03 5.13 2.34
C ALA A 20 -5.33 4.86 0.99
N PHE A 21 -4.33 3.97 0.97
CA PHE A 21 -3.68 3.55 -0.27
C PHE A 21 -4.67 2.87 -1.20
N ARG A 22 -5.39 1.85 -0.72
CA ARG A 22 -6.28 1.02 -1.54
C ARG A 22 -7.46 1.80 -2.13
N THR A 23 -8.05 2.71 -1.36
CA THR A 23 -9.16 3.57 -1.82
C THR A 23 -8.71 4.64 -2.82
N SER A 24 -7.43 5.04 -2.78
CA SER A 24 -6.84 5.98 -3.75
C SER A 24 -6.48 5.35 -5.10
N LEU A 25 -6.44 4.02 -5.19
CA LEU A 25 -6.15 3.31 -6.44
C LEU A 25 -7.40 3.25 -7.31
N HIS A 26 -7.36 3.94 -8.44
CA HIS A 26 -8.39 3.85 -9.48
C HIS A 26 -7.91 2.96 -10.62
N TRP A 27 -8.85 2.33 -11.33
CA TRP A 27 -8.53 1.49 -12.48
C TRP A 27 -7.66 2.28 -13.49
N PRO A 28 -6.60 1.69 -14.04
CA PRO A 28 -6.18 0.27 -13.98
C PRO A 28 -5.14 -0.04 -12.87
N LEU A 29 -4.97 0.84 -11.88
CA LEU A 29 -4.04 0.62 -10.79
C LEU A 29 -4.59 -0.41 -9.80
N ARG A 30 -3.71 -1.30 -9.34
CA ARG A 30 -4.04 -2.41 -8.42
C ARG A 30 -2.94 -2.52 -7.36
N PRO A 31 -3.26 -2.90 -6.10
CA PRO A 31 -2.25 -3.09 -5.07
C PRO A 31 -1.17 -4.11 -5.45
N SER A 32 -1.55 -5.17 -6.16
CA SER A 32 -0.65 -6.21 -6.68
C SER A 32 0.55 -5.64 -7.45
N ARG A 33 0.36 -4.56 -8.22
CA ARG A 33 1.41 -3.92 -9.02
C ARG A 33 2.45 -3.20 -8.17
N ALA A 34 2.12 -2.84 -6.93
CA ALA A 34 3.06 -2.22 -5.99
C ALA A 34 4.01 -3.23 -5.31
N ARG A 35 3.79 -4.55 -5.47
CA ARG A 35 4.73 -5.57 -4.99
C ARG A 35 6.03 -5.58 -5.80
N GLY A 36 5.94 -5.39 -7.11
CA GLY A 36 7.04 -5.64 -8.05
C GLY A 36 7.41 -7.11 -8.14
N ASP A 37 8.41 -7.44 -8.94
CA ASP A 37 8.87 -8.83 -9.15
C ASP A 37 9.56 -9.41 -7.90
N LEU A 38 10.23 -8.55 -7.11
CA LEU A 38 10.88 -8.90 -5.87
C LEU A 38 10.28 -8.12 -4.70
N PHE A 39 9.70 -8.85 -3.75
CA PHE A 39 9.12 -8.24 -2.55
C PHE A 39 10.20 -7.90 -1.51
N GLN A 40 10.73 -6.68 -1.59
CA GLN A 40 11.74 -6.15 -0.66
C GLN A 40 11.11 -5.56 0.60
N GLU A 41 10.93 -6.38 1.63
CA GLU A 41 10.32 -5.99 2.91
C GLU A 41 11.18 -4.97 3.69
N ASP A 42 12.47 -5.24 3.87
CA ASP A 42 13.38 -4.36 4.62
C ASP A 42 13.45 -2.94 4.03
N ALA A 43 13.45 -2.83 2.70
CA ALA A 43 13.46 -1.55 2.02
C ALA A 43 12.18 -0.74 2.27
N ARG A 44 11.02 -1.41 2.41
CA ARG A 44 9.73 -0.78 2.69
C ARG A 44 9.66 -0.31 4.14
N LEU A 45 10.18 -1.09 5.08
CA LEU A 45 10.35 -0.67 6.47
C LEU A 45 11.27 0.55 6.58
N ALA A 46 12.42 0.52 5.89
CA ALA A 46 13.35 1.66 5.83
C ALA A 46 12.72 2.90 5.18
N ALA A 47 11.78 2.71 4.25
CA ALA A 47 11.00 3.80 3.65
C ALA A 47 9.89 4.35 4.56
N GLY A 48 9.63 3.71 5.71
CA GLY A 48 8.68 4.16 6.72
C GLY A 48 7.25 3.62 6.56
N LEU A 49 7.05 2.57 5.75
CA LEU A 49 5.78 1.84 5.70
C LEU A 49 5.61 1.06 7.02
N SER A 50 4.38 0.96 7.51
CA SER A 50 4.09 0.15 8.70
C SER A 50 4.21 -1.35 8.38
N PRO A 51 4.56 -2.20 9.36
CA PRO A 51 4.55 -3.65 9.20
C PRO A 51 3.20 -4.16 8.68
N ASP A 52 2.09 -3.67 9.24
CA ASP A 52 0.73 -4.02 8.82
C ASP A 52 0.49 -3.73 7.34
N PHE A 53 0.92 -2.56 6.85
CA PHE A 53 0.78 -2.21 5.43
C PHE A 53 1.56 -3.18 4.54
N ILE A 54 2.78 -3.54 4.95
CA ILE A 54 3.65 -4.42 4.18
C ILE A 54 3.05 -5.83 4.13
N GLN A 55 2.51 -6.30 5.26
CA GLN A 55 1.84 -7.60 5.33
C GLN A 55 0.59 -7.64 4.45
N GLU A 56 -0.30 -6.66 4.57
CA GLU A 56 -1.48 -6.53 3.71
C GLU A 56 -1.11 -6.50 2.22
N LEU A 57 -0.05 -5.75 1.86
CA LEU A 57 0.43 -5.71 0.49
C LEU A 57 1.00 -7.06 0.02
N ARG A 58 1.70 -7.79 0.89
CA ARG A 58 2.24 -9.12 0.58
C ARG A 58 1.11 -10.10 0.30
N ASP A 59 0.12 -10.13 1.18
CA ASP A 59 -0.95 -11.13 1.21
C ASP A 59 -2.12 -10.78 0.27
N TRP A 60 -2.15 -9.57 -0.30
CA TRP A 60 -3.22 -9.12 -1.19
C TRP A 60 -3.35 -9.98 -2.46
N GLU A 61 -4.53 -10.54 -2.66
CA GLU A 61 -4.96 -11.14 -3.93
C GLU A 61 -6.01 -10.24 -4.58
N GLU A 62 -5.92 -10.04 -5.89
CA GLU A 62 -6.95 -9.27 -6.59
C GLU A 62 -8.26 -10.06 -6.59
N PRO A 63 -9.37 -9.44 -6.15
CA PRO A 63 -10.67 -10.09 -6.29
C PRO A 63 -10.94 -10.31 -7.77
N VAL A 64 -11.36 -11.52 -8.12
CA VAL A 64 -11.80 -11.86 -9.47
C VAL A 64 -13.10 -11.08 -9.72
N GLU A 65 -13.09 -10.13 -10.66
CA GLU A 65 -14.32 -9.46 -11.12
C GLU A 65 -15.16 -10.51 -11.88
N GLU A 66 -16.40 -10.78 -11.41
CA GLU A 66 -17.40 -11.65 -12.07
C GLU A 66 -18.05 -10.99 -13.29
#